data_AF-R7CU63-F1
#
_entry.id   AF-R7CU63-F1
#
_cell.length_a   1.000
_cell.length_b   1.000
_cell.length_c   1.000
_cell.angle_alpha   90.00
_cell.angle_beta   90.00
_cell.angle_gamma   90.00
#
_symmetry.space_group_name_H-M   'P 1'
#
loop_
_entity.id
_entity.type
_entity.pdbx_description
1 polymer ?
#
loop_
_entity_poly.entity_id
_entity_poly.type
_entity_poly.pdbx_seq_one_letter_code
_entity_poly.pdbx_strand_id
1 'polypeptide(L)'
;MDTNNSVIFHRDTVEFVTVAAEFCGFLERANTRPRRQFVDTALKILPLLYLKASMLPPCESIGMTEPETFVNESDYEVVRLSVAGVMGERDDYLDVFLDDMRYSDTPIRKTISEDLADIYQDVKNFVSVYRLGFDETMNDALAICEENFALYWGQTLVNTMRALHEVKYAPADEDDAEELHEDYND
;
A
#
# COMPACT_ATOMS: atom_id res chain seq x y z
N MET A 1 -28.74 18.21 -13.60
CA MET A 1 -28.13 17.17 -12.75
C MET A 1 -27.22 17.90 -11.81
N ASP A 2 -27.58 17.91 -10.53
CA ASP A 2 -26.88 18.71 -9.52
C ASP A 2 -25.46 18.21 -9.34
N THR A 3 -24.49 18.99 -9.80
CA THR A 3 -23.03 18.77 -9.71
C THR A 3 -22.47 18.81 -8.29
N ASN A 4 -23.34 18.83 -7.26
CA ASN A 4 -22.96 19.16 -5.89
C ASN A 4 -22.87 17.95 -4.95
N ASN A 5 -22.95 16.71 -5.46
CA ASN A 5 -22.87 15.52 -4.61
C ASN A 5 -22.36 14.26 -5.31
N SER A 6 -21.40 14.39 -6.25
CA SER A 6 -20.74 13.21 -6.82
C SER A 6 -19.71 12.66 -5.83
N VAL A 7 -19.73 11.35 -5.57
CA VAL A 7 -18.84 10.65 -4.62
C VAL A 7 -17.36 10.92 -4.90
N ILE A 8 -16.99 11.10 -6.17
CA ILE A 8 -15.62 11.44 -6.58
C ILE A 8 -15.16 12.80 -6.02
N PHE A 9 -16.07 13.77 -5.81
CA PHE A 9 -15.73 15.08 -5.24
C PHE A 9 -15.96 15.17 -3.73
N HIS A 10 -16.34 14.07 -3.08
CA HIS A 10 -16.51 14.04 -1.63
C HIS A 10 -15.20 14.36 -0.92
N ARG A 11 -15.25 15.10 0.19
CA ARG A 11 -14.05 15.51 0.94
C ARG A 11 -13.17 14.30 1.27
N ASP A 12 -13.78 13.24 1.78
CA ASP A 12 -13.05 12.05 2.23
C ASP A 12 -12.39 11.32 1.04
N THR A 13 -13.01 11.36 -0.15
CA THR A 13 -12.41 10.87 -1.41
C THR A 13 -11.18 11.68 -1.81
N VAL A 14 -11.26 13.01 -1.77
CA VAL A 14 -10.12 13.90 -2.12
C VAL A 14 -8.96 13.72 -1.14
N GLU A 15 -9.27 13.56 0.15
CA GLU A 15 -8.27 13.25 1.17
C GLU A 15 -7.64 11.88 0.95
N PHE A 16 -8.42 10.85 0.59
CA PHE A 16 -7.90 9.54 0.21
C PHE A 16 -6.99 9.61 -1.02
N VAL A 17 -7.39 10.29 -2.10
CA VAL A 17 -6.58 10.47 -3.31
C VAL A 17 -5.22 11.10 -2.97
N THR A 18 -5.20 12.07 -2.05
CA THR A 18 -3.97 12.73 -1.62
C THR A 18 -3.02 11.73 -0.94
N VAL A 19 -3.53 10.94 0.01
CA VAL A 19 -2.72 9.95 0.73
C VAL A 19 -2.28 8.81 -0.18
N ALA A 20 -3.17 8.34 -1.06
CA ALA A 20 -2.91 7.34 -2.09
C ALA A 20 -1.77 7.78 -3.03
N ALA A 21 -1.82 9.03 -3.51
CA ALA A 21 -0.77 9.60 -4.36
C ALA A 21 0.58 9.70 -3.64
N GLU A 22 0.59 10.13 -2.37
CA GLU A 22 1.80 10.15 -1.55
C GLU A 22 2.36 8.74 -1.30
N PHE A 23 1.49 7.74 -1.12
CA PHE A 23 1.88 6.34 -0.96
C PHE A 23 2.54 5.79 -2.22
N CYS A 24 1.93 5.97 -3.38
CA CYS A 24 2.54 5.58 -4.66
C CYS A 24 3.90 6.26 -4.84
N GLY A 25 3.97 7.58 -4.64
CA GLY A 25 5.22 8.32 -4.77
C GLY A 25 6.27 7.93 -3.75
N PHE A 26 5.89 7.48 -2.55
CA PHE A 26 6.79 6.96 -1.54
C PHE A 26 7.46 5.66 -2.01
N LEU A 27 6.67 4.70 -2.51
CA LEU A 27 7.19 3.42 -3.00
C LEU A 27 8.02 3.56 -4.28
N GLU A 28 7.60 4.41 -5.22
CA GLU A 28 8.35 4.74 -6.43
C GLU A 28 9.76 5.32 -6.13
N ARG A 29 9.98 5.82 -4.91
CA ARG A 29 11.25 6.38 -4.43
C ARG A 29 11.90 5.55 -3.33
N ALA A 30 11.51 4.29 -3.14
CA ALA A 30 11.98 3.45 -2.04
C ALA A 30 13.52 3.42 -1.93
N ASN A 31 14.23 3.19 -3.05
CA ASN A 31 15.70 3.08 -3.11
C ASN A 31 16.47 4.36 -2.77
N THR A 32 15.78 5.48 -2.50
CA THR A 32 16.43 6.76 -2.19
C THR A 32 16.67 6.98 -0.70
N ARG A 33 16.31 6.00 0.14
CA ARG A 33 16.31 6.12 1.61
C ARG A 33 16.87 4.87 2.27
N PRO A 34 17.53 4.99 3.43
CA PRO A 34 17.94 3.84 4.22
C PRO A 34 16.73 3.10 4.82
N ARG A 35 16.92 1.81 5.10
CA ARG A 35 15.89 0.88 5.62
C ARG A 35 15.14 1.46 6.83
N ARG A 36 15.87 1.99 7.81
CA ARG A 36 15.27 2.60 9.02
C ARG A 36 14.30 3.74 8.71
N GLN A 37 14.68 4.64 7.79
CA GLN A 37 13.84 5.78 7.38
C GLN A 37 12.65 5.30 6.53
N PHE A 38 12.86 4.32 5.66
CA PHE A 38 11.80 3.69 4.89
C PHE A 38 10.73 3.08 5.82
N VAL A 39 11.14 2.22 6.75
CA VAL A 39 10.25 1.56 7.72
C VAL A 39 9.51 2.59 8.60
N ASP A 40 10.21 3.62 9.09
CA ASP A 40 9.58 4.69 9.87
C ASP A 40 8.50 5.46 9.09
N THR A 41 8.75 5.72 7.80
CA THR A 41 7.79 6.39 6.93
C THR A 41 6.62 5.46 6.59
N ALA A 42 6.89 4.20 6.27
CA ALA A 42 5.89 3.18 5.95
C ALA A 42 4.88 2.99 7.10
N LEU A 43 5.37 2.91 8.35
CA LEU A 43 4.53 2.81 9.55
C LEU A 43 3.68 4.04 9.85
N LYS A 44 3.87 5.16 9.15
CA LYS A 44 3.02 6.36 9.25
C LYS A 44 2.02 6.43 8.10
N ILE A 45 2.48 6.14 6.88
CA ILE A 45 1.65 6.29 5.67
C ILE A 45 0.61 5.17 5.54
N LEU A 46 0.96 3.91 5.88
CA LEU A 46 0.04 2.77 5.78
C LEU A 46 -1.20 2.94 6.69
N PRO A 47 -1.07 3.24 8.01
CA PRO A 47 -2.26 3.48 8.83
C PRO A 47 -3.10 4.67 8.37
N LEU A 48 -2.46 5.73 7.83
CA LEU A 48 -3.20 6.87 7.28
C LEU A 48 -3.97 6.47 6.01
N LEU A 49 -3.36 5.69 5.12
CA LEU A 49 -4.00 5.16 3.92
C LEU A 49 -5.20 4.29 4.27
N TYR A 50 -5.03 3.37 5.23
CA TYR A 50 -6.10 2.51 5.75
C TYR A 50 -7.26 3.33 6.32
N LEU A 51 -6.95 4.33 7.15
CA LEU A 51 -7.95 5.22 7.74
C LEU A 51 -8.74 5.95 6.65
N LYS A 52 -8.06 6.50 5.63
CA LYS A 52 -8.72 7.23 4.54
C LYS A 52 -9.57 6.33 3.66
N ALA A 53 -9.11 5.12 3.34
CA ALA A 53 -9.92 4.13 2.63
C ALA A 53 -11.18 3.74 3.43
N SER A 54 -11.04 3.55 4.74
CA SER A 54 -12.17 3.21 5.63
C SER A 54 -13.19 4.35 5.80
N MET A 55 -12.84 5.58 5.39
CA MET A 55 -13.71 6.76 5.45
C MET A 55 -14.35 7.08 4.08
N LEU A 56 -14.06 6.29 3.04
CA LEU A 56 -14.69 6.50 1.74
C LEU A 56 -16.21 6.37 1.86
N PRO A 57 -16.98 7.27 1.21
CA PRO A 57 -18.41 7.06 1.09
C PRO A 57 -18.67 5.86 0.18
N PRO A 58 -19.76 5.10 0.38
CA PRO A 58 -20.09 3.97 -0.46
C PRO A 58 -20.12 4.36 -1.94
N CYS A 59 -19.39 3.62 -2.76
CA CYS A 59 -19.33 3.80 -4.20
C CYS A 59 -19.74 2.50 -4.94
N GLU A 60 -20.50 2.64 -6.02
CA GLU A 60 -20.87 1.53 -6.90
C GLU A 60 -20.45 1.89 -8.32
N SER A 61 -19.92 0.93 -9.08
CA SER A 61 -19.57 1.16 -10.49
C SER A 61 -20.81 1.53 -11.31
N ILE A 62 -20.68 2.57 -12.13
CA ILE A 62 -21.73 3.14 -12.97
C ILE A 62 -21.48 2.94 -14.47
N GLY A 63 -20.23 2.75 -14.87
CA GLY A 63 -19.84 2.56 -16.27
C GLY A 63 -20.10 1.14 -16.78
N MET A 64 -20.06 1.02 -18.11
CA MET A 64 -20.21 -0.26 -18.83
C MET A 64 -18.85 -0.84 -19.25
N THR A 65 -17.77 -0.08 -19.06
CA THR A 65 -16.40 -0.45 -19.46
C THR A 65 -15.50 -0.37 -18.25
N GLU A 66 -14.63 -1.36 -18.09
CA GLU A 66 -13.62 -1.33 -17.03
C GLU A 66 -12.67 -0.13 -17.19
N PRO A 67 -12.29 0.52 -16.08
CA PRO A 67 -11.26 1.56 -16.10
C PRO A 67 -9.92 1.07 -16.67
N GLU A 68 -9.12 1.99 -17.17
CA GLU A 68 -7.77 1.70 -17.64
C GLU A 68 -6.86 1.17 -16.51
N THR A 69 -6.09 0.13 -16.79
CA THR A 69 -5.02 -0.37 -15.91
C THR A 69 -3.69 0.27 -16.28
N PHE A 70 -2.99 0.85 -15.30
CA PHE A 70 -1.74 1.57 -15.50
C PHE A 70 -0.51 0.80 -15.04
N VAL A 71 -0.65 -0.02 -14.00
CA VAL A 71 0.44 -0.86 -13.50
C VAL A 71 0.47 -2.15 -14.32
N ASN A 72 1.57 -2.35 -15.04
CA ASN A 72 1.87 -3.63 -15.67
C ASN A 72 2.89 -4.43 -14.83
N GLU A 73 3.18 -5.66 -15.27
CA GLU A 73 4.13 -6.57 -14.60
C GLU A 73 5.52 -5.94 -14.39
N SER A 74 6.02 -5.15 -15.35
CA SER A 74 7.31 -4.48 -15.20
C SER A 74 7.27 -3.38 -14.15
N ASP A 75 6.18 -2.59 -14.09
CA ASP A 75 6.03 -1.55 -13.07
C ASP A 75 5.90 -2.16 -11.67
N TYR A 76 5.15 -3.26 -11.56
CA TYR A 76 5.01 -4.05 -10.34
C TYR A 76 6.38 -4.57 -9.86
N GLU A 77 7.14 -5.24 -10.73
CA GLU A 77 8.45 -5.80 -10.39
C GLU A 77 9.47 -4.72 -10.01
N VAL A 78 9.43 -3.55 -10.64
CA VAL A 78 10.30 -2.42 -10.26
C VAL A 78 10.03 -1.99 -8.81
N VAL A 79 8.77 -1.84 -8.42
CA VAL A 79 8.41 -1.48 -7.04
C VAL A 79 8.81 -2.59 -6.08
N ARG A 80 8.43 -3.85 -6.38
CA ARG A 80 8.73 -5.01 -5.54
C ARG A 80 10.23 -5.15 -5.30
N LEU A 81 11.04 -5.15 -6.35
CA LEU A 81 12.50 -5.29 -6.24
C LEU A 81 13.16 -4.10 -5.52
N SER A 82 12.60 -2.89 -5.68
CA SER A 82 13.10 -1.71 -4.95
C SER A 82 12.85 -1.85 -3.45
N VAL A 83 11.64 -2.23 -3.04
CA VAL A 83 11.33 -2.45 -1.63
C VAL A 83 12.16 -3.62 -1.08
N ALA A 84 12.27 -4.72 -1.80
CA ALA A 84 13.10 -5.87 -1.40
C ALA A 84 14.56 -5.47 -1.19
N GLY A 85 15.12 -4.65 -2.10
CA GLY A 85 16.48 -4.12 -1.98
C GLY A 85 16.70 -3.26 -0.75
N VAL A 86 15.70 -2.44 -0.36
CA VAL A 86 15.74 -1.61 0.86
C VAL A 86 15.59 -2.46 2.13
N MET A 87 14.70 -3.46 2.10
CA MET A 87 14.41 -4.29 3.27
C MET A 87 15.50 -5.33 3.54
N GLY A 88 16.17 -5.83 2.50
CA GLY A 88 17.23 -6.82 2.59
C GLY A 88 16.75 -8.09 3.31
N GLU A 89 17.53 -8.57 4.27
CA GLU A 89 17.20 -9.76 5.07
C GLU A 89 15.93 -9.62 5.94
N ARG A 90 15.42 -8.39 6.12
CA ARG A 90 14.22 -8.10 6.92
C ARG A 90 12.95 -8.00 6.06
N ASP A 91 13.02 -8.40 4.80
CA ASP A 91 11.86 -8.42 3.89
C ASP A 91 10.88 -9.57 4.19
N ASP A 92 11.40 -10.71 4.67
CA ASP A 92 10.60 -11.90 4.93
C ASP A 92 9.88 -11.83 6.28
N TYR A 93 8.64 -12.31 6.32
CA TYR A 93 7.92 -12.55 7.56
C TYR A 93 7.00 -13.77 7.45
N LEU A 94 6.58 -14.30 8.61
CA LEU A 94 5.63 -15.41 8.68
C LEU A 94 4.22 -14.86 8.90
N ASP A 95 3.29 -15.23 8.02
CA ASP A 95 1.88 -14.98 8.22
C ASP A 95 1.24 -16.19 8.91
N VAL A 96 0.77 -15.98 10.14
CA VAL A 96 0.17 -17.00 11.00
C VAL A 96 -1.36 -16.90 11.06
N PHE A 97 -1.96 -15.99 10.30
CA PHE A 97 -3.39 -15.68 10.38
C PHE A 97 -4.21 -16.05 9.14
N LEU A 98 -3.62 -16.72 8.15
CA LEU A 98 -4.36 -17.21 6.99
C LEU A 98 -5.22 -18.43 7.39
N ASP A 99 -6.47 -18.45 6.95
CA ASP A 99 -7.41 -19.58 7.15
C ASP A 99 -6.84 -20.92 6.62
N ASP A 100 -5.85 -20.87 5.73
CA ASP A 100 -5.06 -22.03 5.27
C ASP A 100 -4.24 -22.71 6.39
N MET A 101 -4.01 -22.07 7.53
CA MET A 101 -3.47 -22.75 8.73
C MET A 101 -4.43 -23.79 9.30
N ARG A 102 -5.69 -23.80 8.89
CA ARG A 102 -6.61 -24.90 9.24
C ARG A 102 -6.22 -26.21 8.55
N TYR A 103 -5.36 -26.16 7.51
CA TYR A 103 -4.94 -27.31 6.70
C TYR A 103 -3.44 -27.38 6.38
N SER A 104 -2.63 -26.38 6.76
CA SER A 104 -1.17 -26.34 6.55
C SER A 104 -0.40 -26.42 7.87
N ASP A 105 0.50 -27.42 7.98
CA ASP A 105 1.40 -27.60 9.13
C ASP A 105 2.59 -26.63 9.16
N THR A 106 2.76 -25.80 8.11
CA THR A 106 3.87 -24.84 8.01
C THR A 106 3.37 -23.40 7.83
N PRO A 107 3.95 -22.41 8.54
CA PRO A 107 3.67 -21.00 8.33
C PRO A 107 3.91 -20.57 6.88
N ILE A 108 3.04 -19.71 6.35
CA ILE A 108 3.18 -19.17 5.00
C ILE A 108 4.21 -18.04 5.09
N ARG A 109 5.29 -18.19 4.33
CA ARG A 109 6.32 -17.15 4.18
C ARG A 109 5.81 -16.11 3.20
N LYS A 110 5.74 -14.86 3.65
CA LYS A 110 5.39 -13.70 2.83
C LYS A 110 6.54 -12.70 2.85
N THR A 111 6.52 -11.76 1.91
CA THR A 111 7.48 -10.65 1.87
C THR A 111 6.79 -9.31 1.99
N ILE A 112 7.42 -8.36 2.68
CA ILE A 112 6.95 -6.98 2.80
C ILE A 112 6.94 -6.32 1.40
N SER A 113 7.93 -6.65 0.57
CA SER A 113 8.05 -6.14 -0.80
C SER A 113 6.89 -6.54 -1.71
N GLU A 114 6.47 -7.81 -1.69
CA GLU A 114 5.31 -8.30 -2.45
C GLU A 114 4.01 -7.66 -1.93
N ASP A 115 3.81 -7.65 -0.61
CA ASP A 115 2.62 -7.02 -0.03
C ASP A 115 2.49 -5.54 -0.42
N LEU A 116 3.59 -4.77 -0.35
CA LEU A 116 3.59 -3.36 -0.72
C LEU A 116 3.38 -3.16 -2.22
N ALA A 117 3.88 -4.06 -3.06
CA ALA A 117 3.65 -4.03 -4.50
C ALA A 117 2.19 -4.36 -4.86
N ASP A 118 1.56 -5.30 -4.16
CA ASP A 118 0.14 -5.65 -4.33
C ASP A 118 -0.76 -4.47 -3.97
N ILE A 119 -0.52 -3.83 -2.83
CA ILE A 119 -1.25 -2.60 -2.43
C ILE A 119 -0.97 -1.48 -3.44
N TYR A 120 0.27 -1.32 -3.89
CA TYR A 120 0.64 -0.32 -4.88
C TYR A 120 -0.14 -0.49 -6.18
N GLN A 121 -0.33 -1.72 -6.67
CA GLN A 121 -1.02 -1.97 -7.93
C GLN A 121 -2.44 -1.36 -7.93
N ASP A 122 -3.23 -1.67 -6.91
CA ASP A 122 -4.59 -1.16 -6.78
C ASP A 122 -4.64 0.35 -6.62
N VAL A 123 -3.84 0.87 -5.68
CA VAL A 123 -3.85 2.29 -5.35
C VAL A 123 -3.34 3.12 -6.53
N LYS A 124 -2.33 2.64 -7.26
CA LYS A 124 -1.75 3.34 -8.41
C LYS A 124 -2.69 3.31 -9.62
N ASN A 125 -3.36 2.19 -9.88
CA ASN A 125 -4.37 2.11 -10.94
C ASN A 125 -5.48 3.14 -10.67
N PHE A 126 -6.03 3.14 -9.46
CA PHE A 126 -7.02 4.14 -9.04
C PHE A 126 -6.53 5.57 -9.22
N VAL A 127 -5.39 5.94 -8.62
CA VAL A 127 -4.85 7.31 -8.68
C VAL A 127 -4.59 7.75 -10.12
N SER A 128 -4.15 6.84 -10.99
CA SER A 128 -3.83 7.15 -12.38
C SER A 128 -5.09 7.42 -13.20
N VAL A 129 -6.13 6.58 -13.06
CA VAL A 129 -7.45 6.84 -13.68
C VAL A 129 -8.06 8.13 -13.12
N TYR A 130 -8.00 8.32 -11.79
CA TYR A 130 -8.59 9.48 -11.13
C TYR A 130 -8.03 10.81 -11.68
N ARG A 131 -6.73 10.82 -12.02
CA ARG A 131 -6.05 12.00 -12.58
C ARG A 131 -6.45 12.34 -14.02
N LEU A 132 -7.05 11.41 -14.77
CA LEU A 132 -7.52 11.69 -16.13
C LEU A 132 -8.70 12.67 -16.14
N GLY A 133 -9.48 12.74 -15.06
CA GLY A 133 -10.56 13.71 -14.91
C GLY A 133 -11.86 13.35 -15.66
N PHE A 134 -12.05 12.08 -16.02
CA PHE A 134 -13.29 11.59 -16.63
C PHE A 134 -14.21 11.02 -15.55
N ASP A 135 -15.28 11.75 -15.21
CA ASP A 135 -16.15 11.46 -14.06
C ASP A 135 -16.61 9.99 -13.94
N GLU A 136 -16.97 9.33 -15.06
CA GLU A 136 -17.43 7.95 -15.08
C GLU A 136 -16.32 6.97 -14.67
N THR A 137 -15.14 7.03 -15.32
CA THR A 137 -14.04 6.12 -15.00
C THR A 137 -13.40 6.44 -13.65
N MET A 138 -13.44 7.69 -13.21
CA MET A 138 -13.06 8.08 -11.85
C MET A 138 -13.93 7.39 -10.79
N ASN A 139 -15.24 7.32 -11.03
CA ASN A 139 -16.19 6.67 -10.12
C ASN A 139 -15.96 5.16 -10.07
N ASP A 140 -15.87 4.52 -11.24
CA ASP A 140 -15.66 3.07 -11.32
C ASP A 140 -14.31 2.66 -10.71
N ALA A 141 -13.24 3.43 -10.94
CA ALA A 141 -11.94 3.16 -10.35
C ALA A 141 -11.96 3.30 -8.81
N LEU A 142 -12.74 4.25 -8.28
CA LEU A 142 -12.94 4.39 -6.84
C LEU A 142 -13.71 3.20 -6.27
N ALA A 143 -14.80 2.79 -6.92
CA ALA A 143 -15.60 1.63 -6.50
C ALA A 143 -14.78 0.34 -6.49
N ILE A 144 -13.99 0.09 -7.54
CA ILE A 144 -13.09 -1.07 -7.62
C ILE A 144 -12.05 -1.01 -6.49
N CYS A 145 -11.41 0.14 -6.28
CA CYS A 145 -10.41 0.29 -5.22
C CYS A 145 -10.98 0.08 -3.81
N GLU A 146 -12.21 0.56 -3.56
CA GLU A 146 -12.96 0.36 -2.30
C GLU A 146 -13.37 -1.11 -2.10
N GLU A 147 -13.88 -1.77 -3.13
CA GLU A 147 -14.23 -3.20 -3.08
C GLU A 147 -12.99 -4.05 -2.78
N ASN A 148 -11.91 -3.80 -3.51
CA ASN A 148 -10.63 -4.46 -3.37
C ASN A 148 -9.98 -4.22 -2.00
N PHE A 149 -10.26 -3.08 -1.36
CA PHE A 149 -9.81 -2.79 0.00
C PHE A 149 -10.42 -3.78 0.99
N ALA A 150 -11.74 -3.98 0.89
CA ALA A 150 -12.47 -4.89 1.75
C ALA A 150 -12.15 -6.36 1.46
N LEU A 151 -11.89 -6.70 0.19
CA LEU A 151 -11.62 -8.07 -0.23
C LEU A 151 -10.18 -8.52 0.04
N TYR A 152 -9.18 -7.65 -0.14
CA TYR A 152 -7.78 -8.07 -0.05
C TYR A 152 -6.80 -7.00 0.44
N TRP A 153 -6.65 -5.84 -0.22
CA TRP A 153 -5.47 -5.00 0.03
C TRP A 153 -5.51 -4.31 1.40
N GLY A 154 -6.70 -4.12 1.97
CA GLY A 154 -6.84 -3.65 3.35
C GLY A 154 -6.31 -4.66 4.37
N GLN A 155 -6.51 -5.96 4.14
CA GLN A 155 -5.95 -7.02 4.99
C GLN A 155 -4.44 -7.16 4.77
N THR A 156 -3.98 -7.12 3.52
CA THR A 156 -2.55 -7.10 3.19
C THR A 156 -1.85 -5.97 3.92
N LEU A 157 -2.41 -4.74 3.88
CA LEU A 157 -1.86 -3.56 4.54
C LEU A 157 -1.64 -3.77 6.04
N VAL A 158 -2.62 -4.30 6.78
CA VAL A 158 -2.47 -4.50 8.23
C VAL A 158 -1.48 -5.62 8.56
N ASN A 159 -1.36 -6.64 7.72
CA ASN A 159 -0.35 -7.69 7.86
C ASN A 159 1.06 -7.11 7.66
N THR A 160 1.24 -6.28 6.64
CA THR A 160 2.51 -5.57 6.38
C THR A 160 2.86 -4.61 7.50
N MET A 161 1.89 -3.87 8.06
CA MET A 161 2.13 -3.00 9.21
C MET A 161 2.66 -3.77 10.42
N ARG A 162 2.14 -4.98 10.69
CA ARG A 162 2.65 -5.85 11.74
C ARG A 162 4.11 -6.24 11.47
N ALA A 163 4.42 -6.69 10.26
CA ALA A 163 5.77 -7.07 9.88
C ALA A 163 6.75 -5.89 10.00
N LEU A 164 6.40 -4.71 9.49
CA LEU A 164 7.21 -3.50 9.62
C LEU A 164 7.39 -3.05 11.07
N HIS A 165 6.38 -3.24 11.92
CA HIS A 165 6.48 -2.92 13.35
C HIS A 165 7.51 -3.83 14.05
N GLU A 166 7.50 -5.12 13.71
CA GLU A 166 8.49 -6.08 14.19
C GLU A 166 9.90 -5.69 13.73
N VAL A 167 10.07 -5.33 12.46
CA VAL A 167 11.36 -4.84 11.94
C VAL A 167 11.87 -3.63 12.74
N LYS A 168 10.99 -2.68 13.10
CA LYS A 168 11.38 -1.45 13.80
C LYS A 168 11.66 -1.63 15.30
N TYR A 169 10.95 -2.52 15.97
CA TYR A 169 10.91 -2.56 17.45
C TYR A 169 11.28 -3.91 18.07
N ALA A 170 11.46 -4.98 17.28
CA ALA A 170 12.00 -6.22 17.80
C ALA A 170 13.40 -5.97 18.41
N PRO A 171 13.80 -6.71 19.46
CA PRO A 171 15.14 -6.60 20.02
C PRO A 171 16.17 -6.80 18.91
N ALA A 172 16.99 -5.78 18.68
CA ALA A 172 18.03 -5.75 17.66
C ALA A 172 18.96 -6.98 17.75
N ASP A 173 19.22 -7.61 16.61
CA ASP A 173 20.45 -8.37 16.40
C ASP A 173 21.63 -7.37 16.24
N GLU A 174 22.87 -7.83 16.42
CA GLU A 174 24.08 -6.96 16.48
C GLU A 174 24.22 -5.99 15.27
N ASP A 175 23.70 -6.35 14.10
CA ASP A 175 23.75 -5.55 12.86
C ASP A 175 22.85 -4.29 12.89
N ASP A 176 21.74 -4.29 13.63
CA ASP A 176 20.85 -3.12 13.76
C ASP A 176 21.50 -1.99 14.60
N ALA A 177 22.53 -2.31 15.39
CA ALA A 177 23.27 -1.35 16.21
C ALA A 177 24.25 -0.49 15.40
N GLU A 178 24.72 -0.97 14.25
CA GLU A 178 25.65 -0.23 13.37
C GLU A 178 24.91 0.87 12.58
N GLU A 179 23.72 0.59 12.03
CA GLU A 179 22.85 1.62 11.40
C GLU A 179 22.50 2.75 12.37
N LEU A 180 22.27 2.43 13.66
CA LEU A 180 21.99 3.43 14.69
C LEU A 180 23.17 4.38 14.91
N HIS A 181 24.41 3.91 14.75
CA HIS A 181 25.61 4.71 14.96
C HIS A 181 25.93 5.67 13.80
N GLU A 182 25.52 5.34 12.58
CA GLU A 182 25.72 6.20 11.41
C GLU A 182 24.78 7.43 11.43
N ASP A 183 23.53 7.26 11.87
CA ASP A 183 22.53 8.34 11.94
C ASP A 183 22.81 9.41 13.02
N TYR A 184 23.66 9.12 14.01
CA TYR A 184 24.09 10.13 15.02
C TYR A 184 25.31 10.94 14.58
N ASN A 185 25.93 10.60 13.45
CA ASN A 185 27.15 11.24 12.96
C ASN A 185 26.92 12.17 11.76
N ASP A 186 25.66 12.42 11.36
CA ASP A 186 25.28 13.37 10.29
C ASP A 186 24.52 14.59 10.86
#